data_AF-A0A2V8NUE1-F1
#
_entry.id   AF-A0A2V8NUE1-F1
#
_cell.length_a   1.000
_cell.length_b   1.000
_cell.length_c   1.000
_cell.angle_alpha   90.00
_cell.angle_beta   90.00
_cell.angle_gamma   90.00
#
_symmetry.space_group_name_H-M   'P 1'
#
loop_
_entity.id
_entity.type
_entity.pdbx_description
1 polymer ?
#
loop_
_entity_poly.entity_id
_entity_poly.type
_entity_poly.pdbx_seq_one_letter_code
_entity_poly.pdbx_strand_id
1 'polypeptide(L)'
;INLTYKNNPQRYTGGYVTEDLFKIVGVSPVLGRDFTAEDNNPGAEKVAILGDEIWRRDFGADPNIVGQSVRINGKAATIIGVMPPKFKFPISEELWTPLYNEFPLVPRGGLFLGANNRAPAVMGRLKPAVSLDQVNAEFVALARHLAEDNPKTNRNYTSASVQPLLNAFTGVQFRQTVWAMLAAVIFVLLIACVNVMNMQFGRAALRAKELAIRGALGATRWRIVQQMLTESFVVAAFGAVAGVLIAYWGVDMLVRAINAAPFPPPYWWQFTIDGRVLAFTLLITLAATVVSGFVPAFLSARGNAAEMMKEGGRGNSSRLVNVITRVLVVAQIACRANGSDGRRLPERGFAARVF
;
A
#
# COMPACT_ATOMS: atom_id res chain seq x y z
N ILE A 1 -8.15 -24.33 7.33
CA ILE A 1 -8.44 -25.37 8.33
C ILE A 1 -9.94 -25.62 8.33
N ASN A 2 -10.38 -26.87 8.24
CA ASN A 2 -11.81 -27.20 8.32
C ASN A 2 -12.17 -27.43 9.79
N LEU A 3 -13.10 -26.64 10.34
CA LEU A 3 -13.57 -26.78 11.70
C LEU A 3 -15.06 -27.10 11.68
N THR A 4 -15.49 -28.10 12.44
CA THR A 4 -16.89 -28.45 12.65
C THR A 4 -17.27 -28.22 14.09
N TYR A 5 -18.28 -27.39 14.31
CA TYR A 5 -18.88 -27.14 15.62
C TYR A 5 -20.38 -27.40 15.53
N LYS A 6 -20.94 -28.19 16.46
CA LYS A 6 -22.38 -28.57 16.48
C LYS A 6 -22.91 -29.03 15.10
N ASN A 7 -22.17 -29.91 14.42
CA ASN A 7 -22.47 -30.44 13.08
C ASN A 7 -22.53 -29.39 11.93
N ASN A 8 -22.00 -28.19 12.14
CA ASN A 8 -21.84 -27.18 11.09
C ASN A 8 -20.37 -27.08 10.66
N PRO A 9 -19.96 -27.68 9.52
CA PRO A 9 -18.60 -27.58 9.02
C PRO A 9 -18.36 -26.23 8.33
N GLN A 10 -17.35 -25.51 8.77
CA GLN A 10 -16.89 -24.27 8.14
C GLN A 10 -15.38 -24.30 7.89
N ARG A 11 -14.96 -23.60 6.84
CA ARG A 11 -13.55 -23.49 6.48
C ARG A 11 -13.04 -22.12 6.91
N TYR A 12 -12.00 -22.14 7.74
CA TYR A 12 -11.33 -20.95 8.25
C TYR A 12 -9.93 -20.82 7.70
N THR A 13 -9.43 -19.59 7.63
CA THR A 13 -8.00 -19.34 7.46
C THR A 13 -7.32 -19.65 8.77
N GLY A 14 -6.40 -20.62 8.80
CA GLY A 14 -5.78 -21.03 10.05
C GLY A 14 -4.28 -21.23 9.95
N GLY A 15 -3.59 -20.93 11.03
CA GLY A 15 -2.15 -21.01 11.17
C GLY A 15 -1.73 -22.24 11.97
N TYR A 16 -0.71 -22.93 11.47
CA TYR A 16 -0.02 -23.98 12.19
C TYR A 16 1.21 -23.37 12.86
N VAL A 17 1.26 -23.38 14.18
CA VAL A 17 2.22 -22.58 14.95
C VAL A 17 2.86 -23.39 16.07
N THR A 18 4.05 -22.99 16.50
CA THR A 18 4.67 -23.55 17.71
C THR A 18 4.19 -22.80 18.95
N GLU A 19 4.41 -23.39 20.12
CA GLU A 19 4.05 -22.89 21.44
C GLU A 19 4.71 -21.53 21.80
N ASP A 20 5.73 -21.11 21.06
CA ASP A 20 6.46 -19.88 21.33
C ASP A 20 6.02 -18.69 20.46
N LEU A 21 5.16 -18.91 19.45
CA LEU A 21 4.76 -17.83 18.54
C LEU A 21 4.19 -16.63 19.28
N PHE A 22 3.23 -16.86 20.17
CA PHE A 22 2.53 -15.78 20.86
C PHE A 22 3.38 -15.12 21.94
N LYS A 23 4.30 -15.88 22.56
CA LYS A 23 5.34 -15.34 23.46
C LYS A 23 6.32 -14.42 22.72
N ILE A 24 6.71 -14.79 21.50
CA ILE A 24 7.61 -13.98 20.66
C ILE A 24 6.92 -12.67 20.26
N VAL A 25 5.65 -12.73 19.85
CA VAL A 25 4.86 -11.55 19.45
C VAL A 25 4.40 -10.73 20.66
N GLY A 26 4.40 -11.32 21.86
CA GLY A 26 4.02 -10.65 23.11
C GLY A 26 2.51 -10.47 23.27
N VAL A 27 1.70 -11.40 22.73
CA VAL A 27 0.24 -11.37 22.80
C VAL A 27 -0.25 -12.60 23.54
N SER A 28 -1.26 -12.44 24.41
CA SER A 28 -1.87 -13.55 25.15
C SER A 28 -3.36 -13.63 24.87
N PRO A 29 -3.97 -14.84 24.93
CA PRO A 29 -5.41 -15.00 24.82
C PRO A 29 -6.17 -14.19 25.89
N VAL A 30 -7.33 -13.65 25.51
CA VAL A 30 -8.24 -12.93 26.43
C VAL A 30 -9.04 -13.92 27.27
N LEU A 31 -9.35 -15.09 26.70
CA LEU A 31 -10.00 -16.21 27.37
C LEU A 31 -9.13 -17.45 27.26
N GLY A 32 -9.11 -18.25 28.32
CA GLY A 32 -8.43 -19.54 28.35
C GLY A 32 -6.91 -19.42 28.55
N ARG A 33 -6.15 -20.26 27.85
CA ARG A 33 -4.68 -20.36 27.98
C ARG A 33 -3.98 -20.35 26.63
N ASP A 34 -2.69 -20.08 26.67
CA ASP A 34 -1.77 -20.22 25.54
C ASP A 34 -1.36 -21.70 25.32
N PHE A 35 -0.73 -21.99 24.18
CA PHE A 35 -0.15 -23.30 23.85
C PHE A 35 1.02 -23.62 24.78
N THR A 36 1.11 -24.89 25.17
CA THR A 36 2.26 -25.44 25.90
C THR A 36 3.11 -26.32 24.99
N ALA A 37 4.33 -26.65 25.43
CA ALA A 37 5.19 -27.60 24.72
C ALA A 37 4.54 -29.00 24.60
N GLU A 38 3.71 -29.39 25.58
CA GLU A 38 2.98 -30.66 25.56
C GLU A 38 1.92 -30.72 24.46
N ASP A 39 1.23 -29.60 24.21
CA ASP A 39 0.21 -29.52 23.15
C ASP A 39 0.83 -29.69 21.74
N ASN A 40 2.11 -29.33 21.59
CA ASN A 40 2.82 -29.44 20.32
C ASN A 40 3.43 -30.83 20.10
N ASN A 41 3.35 -31.75 21.07
CA ASN A 41 3.87 -33.10 20.88
C ASN A 41 3.06 -33.88 19.83
N PRO A 42 3.73 -34.70 18.98
CA PRO A 42 3.05 -35.60 18.06
C PRO A 42 2.12 -36.56 18.82
N GLY A 43 0.84 -36.62 18.42
CA GLY A 43 -0.15 -37.48 19.06
C GLY A 43 -0.80 -36.92 20.33
N ALA A 44 -0.44 -35.71 20.77
CA ALA A 44 -1.15 -35.01 21.83
C ALA A 44 -2.61 -34.72 21.44
N GLU A 45 -3.45 -34.42 22.43
CA GLU A 45 -4.81 -33.96 22.17
C GLU A 45 -4.78 -32.72 21.28
N LYS A 46 -5.62 -32.69 20.25
CA LYS A 46 -5.70 -31.54 19.37
C LYS A 46 -6.30 -30.36 20.11
N VAL A 47 -5.58 -29.26 20.10
CA VAL A 47 -6.05 -28.01 20.69
C VAL A 47 -6.09 -26.90 19.66
N ALA A 48 -6.95 -25.92 19.92
CA ALA A 48 -7.13 -24.77 19.06
C ALA A 48 -7.39 -23.49 19.85
N ILE A 49 -6.87 -22.38 19.32
CA ILE A 49 -7.15 -21.04 19.79
C ILE A 49 -7.92 -20.31 18.69
N LEU A 50 -9.06 -19.71 19.03
CA LEU A 50 -9.92 -18.98 18.11
C LEU A 50 -9.53 -17.49 18.05
N GLY A 51 -9.70 -16.86 16.89
CA GLY A 51 -9.73 -15.41 16.79
C GLY A 51 -11.06 -14.83 17.32
N ASP A 52 -11.01 -13.64 17.92
CA ASP A 52 -12.19 -12.95 18.45
C ASP A 52 -13.32 -12.80 17.41
N GLU A 53 -12.99 -12.55 16.14
CA GLU A 53 -13.98 -12.36 15.07
C GLU A 53 -14.83 -13.61 14.82
N ILE A 54 -14.20 -14.78 14.71
CA ILE A 54 -14.95 -16.02 14.48
C ILE A 54 -15.68 -16.45 15.75
N TRP A 55 -15.08 -16.22 16.93
CA TRP A 55 -15.73 -16.49 18.22
C TRP A 55 -17.04 -15.69 18.37
N ARG A 56 -17.06 -14.42 17.98
CA ARG A 56 -18.28 -13.60 17.99
C ARG A 56 -19.26 -14.00 16.88
N ARG A 57 -18.78 -14.18 15.65
CA ARG A 57 -19.62 -14.43 14.46
C ARG A 57 -20.27 -15.81 14.48
N ASP A 58 -19.50 -16.85 14.75
CA ASP A 58 -19.91 -18.25 14.54
C ASP A 58 -20.16 -19.01 15.86
N PHE A 59 -19.50 -18.59 16.95
CA PHE A 59 -19.65 -19.21 18.27
C PHE A 59 -20.51 -18.37 19.24
N GLY A 60 -21.13 -17.29 18.75
CA GLY A 60 -22.07 -16.48 19.52
C GLY A 60 -21.47 -15.74 20.71
N ALA A 61 -20.15 -15.51 20.71
CA ALA A 61 -19.41 -14.93 21.82
C ALA A 61 -19.62 -15.67 23.17
N ASP A 62 -19.80 -17.00 23.12
CA ASP A 62 -20.01 -17.82 24.31
C ASP A 62 -18.80 -17.72 25.26
N PRO A 63 -18.97 -17.21 26.50
CA PRO A 63 -17.87 -17.12 27.47
C PRO A 63 -17.38 -18.50 27.94
N ASN A 64 -18.19 -19.55 27.77
CA ASN A 64 -17.85 -20.93 28.15
C ASN A 64 -17.29 -21.74 26.98
N ILE A 65 -16.77 -21.06 25.94
CA ILE A 65 -16.22 -21.72 24.74
C ILE A 65 -14.94 -22.51 25.04
N VAL A 66 -14.20 -22.11 26.06
CA VAL A 66 -12.97 -22.80 26.49
C VAL A 66 -13.33 -24.16 27.09
N GLY A 67 -12.69 -25.23 26.61
CA GLY A 67 -12.98 -26.62 26.96
C GLY A 67 -14.02 -27.29 26.05
N GLN A 68 -14.64 -26.55 25.11
CA GLN A 68 -15.60 -27.14 24.18
C GLN A 68 -14.90 -28.01 23.13
N SER A 69 -15.53 -29.13 22.80
CA SER A 69 -15.05 -30.03 21.74
C SER A 69 -15.52 -29.55 20.36
N VAL A 70 -14.58 -29.52 19.42
CA VAL A 70 -14.75 -29.24 18.00
C VAL A 70 -14.08 -30.33 17.18
N ARG A 71 -14.37 -30.41 15.88
CA ARG A 71 -13.60 -31.27 14.97
C ARG A 71 -12.76 -30.42 14.04
N ILE A 72 -11.45 -30.60 14.07
CA ILE A 72 -10.51 -29.92 13.18
C ILE A 72 -9.94 -30.93 12.20
N ASN A 73 -10.11 -30.66 10.90
CA ASN A 73 -9.72 -31.54 9.81
C ASN A 73 -10.20 -33.00 10.02
N GLY A 74 -11.41 -33.16 10.57
CA GLY A 74 -12.04 -34.46 10.83
C GLY A 74 -11.68 -35.12 12.17
N LYS A 75 -10.66 -34.64 12.89
CA LYS A 75 -10.22 -35.17 14.20
C LYS A 75 -10.82 -34.36 15.35
N ALA A 76 -11.13 -35.00 16.46
CA ALA A 76 -11.59 -34.31 17.67
C ALA A 76 -10.50 -33.37 18.18
N ALA A 77 -10.90 -32.16 18.59
CA ALA A 77 -10.04 -31.12 19.11
C ALA A 77 -10.78 -30.31 20.18
N THR A 78 -10.04 -29.61 21.04
CA THR A 78 -10.60 -28.82 22.14
C THR A 78 -10.20 -27.36 22.00
N ILE A 79 -11.15 -26.46 22.17
CA ILE A 79 -10.86 -25.02 22.18
C ILE A 79 -10.25 -24.65 23.52
N ILE A 80 -9.02 -24.13 23.53
CA ILE A 80 -8.30 -23.80 24.76
C ILE A 80 -8.19 -22.30 25.02
N GLY A 81 -8.55 -21.45 24.05
CA GLY A 81 -8.53 -20.01 24.24
C GLY A 81 -9.09 -19.19 23.08
N VAL A 82 -9.22 -17.89 23.32
CA VAL A 82 -9.65 -16.88 22.35
C VAL A 82 -8.68 -15.71 22.35
N MET A 83 -8.15 -15.35 21.18
CA MET A 83 -7.23 -14.24 20.98
C MET A 83 -7.92 -12.88 21.09
N PRO A 84 -7.19 -11.79 21.39
CA PRO A 84 -7.77 -10.46 21.47
C PRO A 84 -8.31 -9.96 20.13
N PRO A 85 -9.21 -8.96 20.17
CA PRO A 85 -9.75 -8.34 18.95
C PRO A 85 -8.66 -7.87 17.99
N LYS A 86 -8.90 -8.02 16.68
CA LYS A 86 -7.99 -7.61 15.58
C LYS A 86 -6.67 -8.37 15.49
N PHE A 87 -6.44 -9.38 16.34
CA PHE A 87 -5.26 -10.23 16.22
C PHE A 87 -5.49 -11.31 15.13
N LYS A 88 -4.66 -11.28 14.07
CA LYS A 88 -4.75 -12.18 12.91
C LYS A 88 -3.37 -12.59 12.35
N PHE A 89 -2.37 -12.63 13.23
CA PHE A 89 -0.99 -12.95 12.87
C PHE A 89 -0.82 -14.46 12.59
N PRO A 90 0.06 -14.94 11.68
CA PRO A 90 1.04 -14.21 10.86
C PRO A 90 0.62 -13.43 9.61
N ILE A 91 -0.52 -13.70 8.97
CA ILE A 91 -0.99 -13.08 7.73
C ILE A 91 -2.43 -12.57 7.85
N SER A 92 -3.38 -13.47 8.15
CA SER A 92 -4.83 -13.21 8.27
C SER A 92 -5.53 -14.41 8.92
N GLU A 93 -4.91 -15.00 9.94
CA GLU A 93 -5.38 -16.22 10.60
C GLU A 93 -6.57 -15.92 11.50
N GLU A 94 -7.57 -16.79 11.40
CA GLU A 94 -8.78 -16.79 12.22
C GLU A 94 -8.71 -17.86 13.31
N LEU A 95 -7.82 -18.85 13.16
CA LEU A 95 -7.68 -20.01 14.03
C LEU A 95 -6.22 -20.45 14.08
N TRP A 96 -5.74 -20.86 15.26
CA TRP A 96 -4.41 -21.43 15.42
C TRP A 96 -4.48 -22.83 16.02
N THR A 97 -3.57 -23.69 15.58
CA THR A 97 -3.42 -25.07 16.09
C THR A 97 -1.93 -25.47 16.10
N PRO A 98 -1.47 -26.35 17.00
CA PRO A 98 -0.06 -26.70 17.09
C PRO A 98 0.49 -27.35 15.82
N LEU A 99 1.66 -26.90 15.37
CA LEU A 99 2.29 -27.31 14.11
C LEU A 99 2.63 -28.81 14.09
N TYR A 100 3.34 -29.29 15.11
CA TYR A 100 3.85 -30.66 15.13
C TYR A 100 2.78 -31.69 15.53
N ASN A 101 1.65 -31.21 16.08
CA ASN A 101 0.47 -32.04 16.28
C ASN A 101 -0.22 -32.40 14.95
N GLU A 102 -0.29 -31.45 13.99
CA GLU A 102 -0.84 -31.73 12.65
C GLU A 102 0.21 -32.35 11.71
N PHE A 103 1.45 -31.88 11.79
CA PHE A 103 2.56 -32.31 10.95
C PHE A 103 3.69 -32.88 11.81
N PRO A 104 3.62 -34.16 12.20
CA PRO A 104 4.67 -34.82 12.97
C PRO A 104 6.04 -34.71 12.30
N LEU A 105 7.07 -34.59 13.13
CA LEU A 105 8.46 -34.59 12.66
C LEU A 105 8.77 -35.89 11.91
N VAL A 106 9.20 -35.75 10.67
CA VAL A 106 9.69 -36.86 9.83
C VAL A 106 11.21 -36.87 9.80
N PRO A 107 11.86 -38.05 9.67
CA PRO A 107 13.29 -38.14 9.50
C PRO A 107 13.79 -37.30 8.32
N ARG A 108 14.95 -36.67 8.50
CA ARG A 108 15.58 -35.81 7.49
C ARG A 108 15.81 -36.61 6.19
N GLY A 109 15.32 -36.08 5.07
CA GLY A 109 15.36 -36.75 3.76
C GLY A 109 14.11 -37.57 3.42
N GLY A 110 13.22 -37.84 4.39
CA GLY A 110 11.89 -38.44 4.16
C GLY A 110 10.84 -37.45 3.65
N LEU A 111 11.28 -36.38 2.99
CA LEU A 111 10.44 -35.26 2.59
C LEU A 111 9.44 -35.71 1.50
N PHE A 112 8.14 -35.66 1.79
CA PHE A 112 7.11 -35.82 0.77
C PHE A 112 7.12 -34.56 -0.12
N LEU A 113 7.66 -34.69 -1.34
CA LEU A 113 7.55 -33.67 -2.39
C LEU A 113 6.13 -33.67 -2.95
N GLY A 114 5.24 -32.90 -2.30
CA GLY A 114 3.97 -32.46 -2.87
C GLY A 114 3.99 -30.94 -3.12
N ALA A 115 3.09 -30.46 -3.98
CA ALA A 115 2.99 -29.05 -4.38
C ALA A 115 2.78 -28.03 -3.22
N ASN A 116 2.54 -28.51 -1.99
CA ASN A 116 2.32 -27.71 -0.78
C ASN A 116 3.47 -27.77 0.24
N ASN A 117 4.65 -28.29 -0.13
CA ASN A 117 5.78 -28.42 0.79
C ASN A 117 6.47 -27.06 1.05
N ARG A 118 5.78 -26.14 1.70
CA ARG A 118 6.38 -24.91 2.24
C ARG A 118 7.02 -25.29 3.56
N ALA A 119 8.35 -25.31 3.59
CA ALA A 119 9.10 -25.39 4.84
C ALA A 119 8.50 -24.36 5.84
N PRO A 120 8.36 -24.71 7.14
CA PRO A 120 7.80 -23.80 8.11
C PRO A 120 8.62 -22.51 8.15
N ALA A 121 7.94 -21.36 8.17
CA ALA A 121 8.61 -20.09 8.38
C ALA A 121 9.14 -20.06 9.81
N VAL A 122 10.44 -19.77 9.95
CA VAL A 122 11.09 -19.68 11.26
C VAL A 122 11.11 -18.22 11.71
N MET A 123 10.68 -17.99 12.93
CA MET A 123 10.73 -16.68 13.58
C MET A 123 11.47 -16.81 14.90
N GLY A 124 12.27 -15.79 15.22
CA GLY A 124 12.94 -15.68 16.51
C GLY A 124 12.96 -14.23 16.99
N ARG A 125 13.04 -14.07 18.31
CA ARG A 125 13.24 -12.77 18.94
C ARG A 125 14.73 -12.55 19.21
N LEU A 126 15.28 -11.48 18.66
CA LEU A 126 16.67 -11.09 18.88
C LEU A 126 16.87 -10.60 20.32
N LYS A 127 17.99 -10.97 20.95
CA LYS A 127 18.40 -10.41 22.24
C LYS A 127 18.76 -8.92 22.07
N PRO A 128 18.46 -8.03 23.04
CA PRO A 128 18.59 -6.58 22.86
C PRO A 128 20.00 -6.07 22.45
N ALA A 129 21.06 -6.79 22.82
CA ALA A 129 22.44 -6.37 22.59
C ALA A 129 23.10 -7.00 21.34
N VAL A 130 22.38 -7.81 20.58
CA VAL A 130 22.94 -8.56 19.44
C VAL A 130 22.59 -7.86 18.14
N SER A 131 23.57 -7.71 17.24
CA SER A 131 23.34 -7.11 15.92
C SER A 131 22.84 -8.15 14.91
N LEU A 132 22.14 -7.70 13.86
CA LEU A 132 21.72 -8.58 12.77
C LEU A 132 22.92 -9.22 12.05
N ASP A 133 24.04 -8.52 11.95
CA ASP A 133 25.25 -9.06 11.30
C ASP A 133 25.85 -10.22 12.10
N GLN A 134 25.85 -10.12 13.43
CA GLN A 134 26.28 -11.21 14.31
C GLN A 134 25.40 -12.44 14.13
N VAL A 135 24.08 -12.27 14.10
CA VAL A 135 23.14 -13.38 13.88
C VAL A 135 23.30 -13.97 12.49
N ASN A 136 23.48 -13.15 11.46
CA ASN A 136 23.73 -13.65 10.11
C ASN A 136 25.01 -14.50 10.05
N ALA A 137 26.08 -14.05 10.70
CA ALA A 137 27.32 -14.82 10.77
C ALA A 137 27.15 -16.17 11.49
N GLU A 138 26.41 -16.19 12.61
CA GLU A 138 26.10 -17.41 13.36
C GLU A 138 25.23 -18.38 12.54
N PHE A 139 24.19 -17.87 11.88
CA PHE A 139 23.31 -18.69 11.04
C PHE A 139 24.02 -19.21 9.79
N VAL A 140 24.97 -18.47 9.21
CA VAL A 140 25.81 -18.96 8.11
C VAL A 140 26.72 -20.09 8.61
N ALA A 141 27.31 -19.96 9.79
CA ALA A 141 28.10 -21.03 10.40
C ALA A 141 27.24 -22.29 10.68
N LEU A 142 26.03 -22.10 11.23
CA LEU A 142 25.07 -23.18 11.45
C LEU A 142 24.66 -23.86 10.14
N ALA A 143 24.40 -23.10 9.08
CA ALA A 143 24.06 -23.63 7.76
C ALA A 143 25.19 -24.49 7.18
N ARG A 144 26.45 -24.06 7.33
CA ARG A 144 27.63 -24.85 6.92
C ARG A 144 27.75 -26.14 7.73
N HIS A 145 27.64 -26.07 9.06
CA HIS A 145 27.67 -27.26 9.90
C HIS A 145 26.56 -28.25 9.54
N LEU A 146 25.34 -27.76 9.29
CA LEU A 146 24.23 -28.59 8.83
C LEU A 146 24.50 -29.23 7.45
N ALA A 147 25.21 -28.53 6.56
CA ALA A 147 25.59 -29.05 5.25
C ALA A 147 26.66 -30.14 5.35
N GLU A 148 27.59 -30.03 6.30
CA GLU A 148 28.62 -31.02 6.61
C GLU A 148 28.03 -32.27 7.27
N ASP A 149 27.17 -32.11 8.28
CA ASP A 149 26.51 -33.21 8.99
C ASP A 149 25.52 -33.96 8.11
N ASN A 150 24.89 -33.25 7.15
CA ASN A 150 23.80 -33.78 6.33
C ASN A 150 24.02 -33.51 4.83
N PRO A 151 25.07 -34.07 4.23
CA PRO A 151 25.47 -33.76 2.86
C PRO A 151 24.44 -34.25 1.82
N LYS A 152 23.60 -35.23 2.16
CA LYS A 152 22.55 -35.75 1.25
C LYS A 152 21.41 -34.75 1.00
N THR A 153 21.11 -33.88 1.98
CA THR A 153 19.97 -32.94 1.89
C THR A 153 20.41 -31.48 1.83
N ASN A 154 21.54 -31.13 2.48
CA ASN A 154 21.88 -29.74 2.77
C ASN A 154 23.13 -29.21 2.05
N ARG A 155 23.77 -30.00 1.17
CA ARG A 155 25.04 -29.64 0.50
C ARG A 155 25.03 -28.29 -0.21
N ASN A 156 23.88 -27.88 -0.75
CA ASN A 156 23.72 -26.61 -1.49
C ASN A 156 23.23 -25.45 -0.60
N TYR A 157 22.94 -25.70 0.68
CA TYR A 157 22.40 -24.72 1.62
C TYR A 157 23.46 -24.32 2.66
N THR A 158 24.54 -23.69 2.19
CA THR A 158 25.70 -23.28 3.01
C THR A 158 25.65 -21.82 3.49
N SER A 159 24.55 -21.13 3.19
CA SER A 159 24.30 -19.75 3.56
C SER A 159 22.90 -19.61 4.14
N ALA A 160 22.75 -18.71 5.09
CA ALA A 160 21.48 -18.34 5.68
C ALA A 160 21.43 -16.82 5.83
N SER A 161 20.24 -16.25 5.71
CA SER A 161 20.02 -14.83 5.93
C SER A 161 18.84 -14.64 6.86
N VAL A 162 19.11 -13.93 7.96
CA VAL A 162 18.11 -13.44 8.90
C VAL A 162 17.83 -11.99 8.56
N GLN A 163 16.56 -11.69 8.35
CA GLN A 163 16.08 -10.36 8.03
C GLN A 163 15.03 -9.93 9.04
N PRO A 164 14.90 -8.61 9.31
CA PRO A 164 13.82 -8.08 10.13
C PRO A 164 12.46 -8.56 9.63
N LEU A 165 11.55 -8.87 10.55
CA LEU A 165 10.22 -9.39 10.21
C LEU A 165 9.47 -8.48 9.23
N LEU A 166 9.56 -7.16 9.42
CA LEU A 166 9.00 -6.16 8.50
C LEU A 166 9.56 -6.30 7.08
N ASN A 167 10.88 -6.51 6.93
CA ASN A 167 11.50 -6.70 5.62
C ASN A 167 11.07 -8.02 4.97
N ALA A 168 10.84 -9.07 5.77
CA ALA A 168 10.33 -10.34 5.27
C ALA A 168 8.93 -10.21 4.67
N PHE A 169 8.05 -9.42 5.27
CA PHE A 169 6.70 -9.18 4.76
C PHE A 169 6.63 -8.09 3.68
N THR A 170 7.51 -7.09 3.73
CA THR A 170 7.56 -5.99 2.74
C THR A 170 8.82 -6.12 1.89
N GLY A 171 8.88 -7.15 1.05
CA GLY A 171 10.02 -7.41 0.18
C GLY A 171 10.43 -6.18 -0.66
N VAL A 172 11.68 -6.20 -1.16
CA VAL A 172 12.28 -5.07 -1.87
C VAL A 172 11.45 -4.64 -3.08
N GLN A 173 10.93 -5.61 -3.83
CA GLN A 173 10.10 -5.39 -5.02
C GLN A 173 8.82 -4.63 -4.68
N PHE A 174 8.14 -5.02 -3.61
CA PHE A 174 6.92 -4.35 -3.18
C PHE A 174 7.17 -2.88 -2.83
N ARG A 175 8.26 -2.59 -2.10
CA ARG A 175 8.66 -1.21 -1.79
C ARG A 175 8.95 -0.41 -3.05
N GLN A 176 9.68 -0.99 -4.00
CA GLN A 176 9.98 -0.35 -5.28
C GLN A 176 8.72 -0.04 -6.08
N THR A 177 7.76 -0.97 -6.12
CA THR A 177 6.46 -0.75 -6.77
C THR A 177 5.70 0.42 -6.14
N VAL A 178 5.62 0.48 -4.81
CA VAL A 178 4.94 1.59 -4.10
C VAL A 178 5.63 2.93 -4.37
N TRP A 179 6.96 2.97 -4.38
CA TRP A 179 7.72 4.19 -4.74
C TRP A 179 7.50 4.61 -6.20
N ALA A 180 7.46 3.66 -7.13
CA ALA A 180 7.19 3.93 -8.53
C ALA A 180 5.76 4.46 -8.74
N MET A 181 4.78 3.90 -8.03
CA MET A 181 3.40 4.39 -8.04
C MET A 181 3.31 5.82 -7.50
N LEU A 182 4.01 6.12 -6.39
CA LEU A 182 4.07 7.48 -5.84
C LEU A 182 4.68 8.47 -6.84
N ALA A 183 5.81 8.11 -7.46
CA ALA A 183 6.44 8.94 -8.48
C ALA A 183 5.50 9.20 -9.66
N ALA A 184 4.82 8.15 -10.16
CA ALA A 184 3.85 8.28 -11.24
C ALA A 184 2.69 9.24 -10.88
N VAL A 185 2.15 9.14 -9.67
CA VAL A 185 1.08 10.04 -9.19
C VAL A 185 1.56 11.48 -9.10
N ILE A 186 2.79 11.72 -8.62
CA ILE A 186 3.38 13.07 -8.59
C ILE A 186 3.52 13.63 -10.00
N PHE A 187 3.98 12.84 -10.98
CA PHE A 187 4.05 13.29 -12.37
C PHE A 187 2.68 13.65 -12.94
N VAL A 188 1.66 12.83 -12.70
CA VAL A 188 0.29 13.11 -13.13
C VAL A 188 -0.23 14.42 -12.51
N LEU A 189 0.03 14.64 -11.22
CA LEU A 189 -0.33 15.87 -10.52
C LEU A 189 0.35 17.09 -11.13
N LEU A 190 1.65 17.02 -11.42
CA LEU A 190 2.39 18.10 -12.08
C LEU A 190 1.84 18.40 -13.48
N ILE A 191 1.53 17.38 -14.27
CA ILE A 191 0.91 17.54 -15.60
C ILE A 191 -0.46 18.23 -15.47
N ALA A 192 -1.26 17.85 -14.48
CA ALA A 192 -2.55 18.50 -14.21
C ALA A 192 -2.38 19.98 -13.83
N CYS A 193 -1.42 20.31 -12.95
CA CYS A 193 -1.09 21.69 -12.59
C CYS A 193 -0.65 22.52 -13.82
N VAL A 194 0.16 21.94 -14.70
CA VAL A 194 0.56 22.58 -15.97
C VAL A 194 -0.64 22.85 -16.88
N ASN A 195 -1.57 21.92 -16.98
CA ASN A 195 -2.79 22.11 -17.77
C ASN A 195 -3.63 23.27 -17.26
N VAL A 196 -3.83 23.33 -15.94
CA VAL A 196 -4.57 24.43 -15.31
C VAL A 196 -3.87 25.76 -15.58
N MET A 197 -2.55 25.83 -15.44
CA MET A 197 -1.77 27.02 -15.80
C MET A 197 -2.01 27.44 -17.26
N ASN A 198 -1.90 26.51 -18.22
CA ASN A 198 -2.09 26.81 -19.64
C ASN A 198 -3.49 27.34 -19.95
N MET A 199 -4.53 26.76 -19.34
CA MET A 199 -5.90 27.25 -19.49
C MET A 199 -6.11 28.66 -18.92
N GLN A 200 -5.51 28.94 -17.76
CA GLN A 200 -5.55 30.26 -17.13
C GLN A 200 -4.84 31.32 -17.99
N PHE A 201 -3.66 30.99 -18.53
CA PHE A 201 -2.94 31.87 -19.46
C PHE A 201 -3.76 32.19 -20.71
N GLY A 202 -4.43 31.18 -21.31
CA GLY A 202 -5.31 31.40 -22.46
C GLY A 202 -6.48 32.33 -22.15
N ARG A 203 -7.12 32.19 -20.99
CA ARG A 203 -8.21 33.07 -20.53
C ARG A 203 -7.74 34.51 -20.31
N ALA A 204 -6.58 34.70 -19.71
CA ALA A 204 -6.00 36.02 -19.49
C ALA A 204 -5.69 36.73 -20.82
N ALA A 205 -5.21 36.00 -21.83
CA ALA A 205 -4.97 36.55 -23.17
C ALA A 205 -6.28 37.00 -23.85
N LEU A 206 -7.37 36.24 -23.73
CA LEU A 206 -8.68 36.61 -24.28
C LEU A 206 -9.30 37.82 -23.56
N ARG A 207 -9.09 37.94 -22.25
CA ARG A 207 -9.59 39.07 -21.44
C ARG A 207 -8.68 40.29 -21.46
N ALA A 208 -7.56 40.27 -22.19
CA ALA A 208 -6.59 41.36 -22.20
C ALA A 208 -7.19 42.70 -22.67
N LYS A 209 -8.09 42.68 -23.67
CA LYS A 209 -8.81 43.89 -24.13
C LYS A 209 -9.74 44.47 -23.06
N GLU A 210 -10.50 43.62 -22.37
CA GLU A 210 -11.40 44.04 -21.28
C GLU A 210 -10.61 44.64 -20.12
N LEU A 211 -9.50 44.00 -19.74
CA LEU A 211 -8.61 44.48 -18.68
C LEU A 211 -7.95 45.82 -19.03
N ALA A 212 -7.57 46.03 -20.29
CA ALA A 212 -7.04 47.31 -20.77
C ALA A 212 -8.08 48.44 -20.70
N ILE A 213 -9.33 48.18 -21.09
CA ILE A 213 -10.44 49.15 -20.99
C ILE A 213 -10.73 49.50 -19.53
N ARG A 214 -10.79 48.51 -18.62
CA ARG A 214 -10.97 48.75 -17.18
C ARG A 214 -9.81 49.53 -16.57
N GLY A 215 -8.58 49.27 -17.01
CA GLY A 215 -7.41 50.05 -16.62
C GLY A 215 -7.49 51.51 -17.07
N ALA A 216 -7.97 51.77 -18.29
CA ALA A 216 -8.20 53.13 -18.80
C ALA A 216 -9.32 53.88 -18.03
N LEU A 217 -10.31 53.14 -17.50
CA LEU A 217 -11.36 53.67 -16.62
C LEU A 217 -10.92 53.87 -15.15
N GLY A 218 -9.63 53.66 -14.83
CA GLY A 218 -9.07 53.94 -13.51
C GLY A 218 -9.06 52.77 -12.52
N ALA A 219 -9.35 51.54 -12.96
CA ALA A 219 -9.23 50.37 -12.09
C ALA A 219 -7.77 50.15 -11.67
N THR A 220 -7.52 50.05 -10.37
CA THR A 220 -6.18 49.75 -9.84
C THR A 220 -5.73 48.35 -10.26
N ARG A 221 -4.44 48.21 -10.61
CA ARG A 221 -3.82 46.92 -11.01
C ARG A 221 -4.07 45.82 -9.98
N TRP A 222 -4.11 46.19 -8.69
CA TRP A 222 -4.39 45.27 -7.59
C TRP A 222 -5.81 44.69 -7.64
N ARG A 223 -6.81 45.49 -8.02
CA ARG A 223 -8.20 45.03 -8.13
C ARG A 223 -8.37 44.00 -9.24
N ILE A 224 -7.62 44.13 -10.33
CA ILE A 224 -7.58 43.17 -11.44
C ILE A 224 -6.93 41.84 -10.98
N VAL A 225 -5.80 41.92 -10.28
CA VAL A 225 -5.11 40.73 -9.74
C VAL A 225 -5.98 39.99 -8.72
N GLN A 226 -6.63 40.70 -7.80
CA GLN A 226 -7.53 40.10 -6.82
C GLN A 226 -8.71 39.39 -7.47
N GLN A 227 -9.30 39.95 -8.53
CA GLN A 227 -10.38 39.31 -9.27
C GLN A 227 -9.91 38.00 -9.93
N MET A 228 -8.77 38.01 -10.62
CA MET A 228 -8.23 36.81 -11.28
C MET A 228 -7.86 35.72 -10.27
N LEU A 229 -7.29 36.09 -9.13
CA LEU A 229 -6.95 35.16 -8.05
C LEU A 229 -8.19 34.57 -7.39
N THR A 230 -9.23 35.37 -7.13
CA THR A 230 -10.48 34.87 -6.54
C THR A 230 -11.22 33.93 -7.49
N GLU A 231 -11.34 34.25 -8.77
CA GLU A 231 -11.92 33.34 -9.77
C GLU A 231 -11.14 32.00 -9.84
N SER A 232 -9.81 32.07 -9.82
CA SER A 232 -8.94 30.89 -9.83
C SER A 232 -9.08 30.05 -8.56
N PHE A 233 -9.14 30.72 -7.41
CA PHE A 233 -9.25 30.08 -6.11
C PHE A 233 -10.61 29.37 -5.94
N VAL A 234 -11.70 29.97 -6.40
CA VAL A 234 -13.03 29.34 -6.34
C VAL A 234 -13.04 28.04 -7.15
N VAL A 235 -12.49 28.05 -8.36
CA VAL A 235 -12.39 26.84 -9.20
C VAL A 235 -11.50 25.78 -8.52
N ALA A 236 -10.35 26.19 -7.97
CA ALA A 236 -9.45 25.28 -7.27
C ALA A 236 -10.09 24.69 -6.01
N ALA A 237 -10.87 25.47 -5.26
CA ALA A 237 -11.58 25.02 -4.06
C ALA A 237 -12.64 23.97 -4.42
N PHE A 238 -13.47 24.20 -5.44
CA PHE A 238 -14.43 23.19 -5.91
C PHE A 238 -13.72 21.92 -6.41
N GLY A 239 -12.62 22.07 -7.15
CA GLY A 239 -11.81 20.95 -7.60
C GLY A 239 -11.20 20.15 -6.44
N ALA A 240 -10.70 20.84 -5.40
CA ALA A 240 -10.14 20.21 -4.21
C ALA A 240 -11.21 19.44 -3.43
N VAL A 241 -12.37 20.06 -3.17
CA VAL A 241 -13.50 19.39 -2.47
C VAL A 241 -13.95 18.16 -3.25
N ALA A 242 -14.20 18.30 -4.56
CA ALA A 242 -14.60 17.17 -5.40
C ALA A 242 -13.53 16.07 -5.44
N GLY A 243 -12.24 16.44 -5.57
CA GLY A 243 -11.13 15.50 -5.57
C GLY A 243 -10.99 14.73 -4.26
N VAL A 244 -11.19 15.40 -3.12
CA VAL A 244 -11.19 14.76 -1.80
C VAL A 244 -12.35 13.78 -1.68
N LEU A 245 -13.56 14.17 -2.07
CA LEU A 245 -14.73 13.28 -2.04
C LEU A 245 -14.51 12.03 -2.92
N ILE A 246 -13.98 12.21 -4.13
CA ILE A 246 -13.64 11.11 -5.03
C ILE A 246 -12.54 10.22 -4.42
N ALA A 247 -11.55 10.79 -3.73
CA ALA A 247 -10.52 10.01 -3.07
C ALA A 247 -11.08 9.12 -1.95
N TYR A 248 -11.94 9.67 -1.07
CA TYR A 248 -12.59 8.88 -0.03
C TYR A 248 -13.45 7.75 -0.61
N TRP A 249 -14.25 8.07 -1.62
CA TRP A 249 -15.10 7.08 -2.29
C TRP A 249 -14.28 6.00 -3.02
N GLY A 250 -13.21 6.41 -3.71
CA GLY A 250 -12.32 5.50 -4.44
C GLY A 250 -11.53 4.57 -3.51
N VAL A 251 -11.05 5.07 -2.36
CA VAL A 251 -10.37 4.25 -1.36
C VAL A 251 -11.35 3.25 -0.72
N ASP A 252 -12.56 3.68 -0.37
CA ASP A 252 -13.59 2.77 0.16
C ASP A 252 -13.95 1.67 -0.85
N MET A 253 -14.17 2.05 -2.12
CA MET A 253 -14.42 1.07 -3.19
C MET A 253 -13.25 0.09 -3.37
N LEU A 254 -12.01 0.59 -3.33
CA LEU A 254 -10.81 -0.24 -3.44
C LEU A 254 -10.72 -1.24 -2.28
N VAL A 255 -10.92 -0.80 -1.04
CA VAL A 255 -10.89 -1.66 0.14
C VAL A 255 -11.95 -2.75 0.04
N ARG A 256 -13.17 -2.42 -0.37
CA ARG A 256 -14.25 -3.40 -0.57
C ARG A 256 -13.91 -4.41 -1.65
N ALA A 257 -13.39 -3.95 -2.80
CA ALA A 257 -13.01 -4.82 -3.91
C ALA A 257 -11.88 -5.80 -3.53
N ILE A 258 -10.87 -5.29 -2.80
CA ILE A 258 -9.74 -6.09 -2.34
C ILE A 258 -10.17 -7.12 -1.28
N ASN A 259 -11.03 -6.74 -0.34
CA ASN A 259 -11.54 -7.67 0.69
C ASN A 259 -12.46 -8.74 0.11
N ALA A 260 -13.13 -8.46 -1.01
CA ALA A 260 -13.94 -9.44 -1.73
C ALA A 260 -13.09 -10.40 -2.61
N ALA A 261 -11.80 -10.13 -2.78
CA ALA A 261 -10.93 -10.96 -3.59
C ALA A 261 -10.68 -12.33 -2.93
N PRO A 262 -10.42 -13.40 -3.70
CA PRO A 262 -10.15 -14.74 -3.16
C PRO A 262 -8.96 -14.81 -2.20
N PHE A 263 -8.01 -13.88 -2.35
CA PHE A 263 -6.83 -13.76 -1.51
C PHE A 263 -6.75 -12.33 -0.97
N PRO A 264 -7.44 -12.04 0.15
CA PRO A 264 -7.37 -10.72 0.75
C PRO A 264 -5.93 -10.44 1.21
N PRO A 265 -5.51 -9.16 1.19
CA PRO A 265 -4.21 -8.76 1.64
C PRO A 265 -4.06 -9.06 3.14
N PRO A 266 -2.82 -9.07 3.64
CA PRO A 266 -2.58 -9.27 5.06
C PRO A 266 -3.29 -8.22 5.92
N TYR A 267 -3.68 -8.59 7.15
CA TYR A 267 -4.50 -7.73 8.01
C TYR A 267 -3.84 -6.39 8.38
N TRP A 268 -2.50 -6.28 8.28
CA TRP A 268 -1.76 -5.04 8.54
C TRP A 268 -1.74 -4.08 7.35
N TRP A 269 -2.25 -4.46 6.17
CA TRP A 269 -2.39 -3.56 5.03
C TRP A 269 -3.62 -2.68 5.22
N GLN A 270 -3.38 -1.44 5.66
CA GLN A 270 -4.44 -0.45 5.88
C GLN A 270 -4.37 0.62 4.79
N PHE A 271 -5.36 0.63 3.91
CA PHE A 271 -5.52 1.67 2.89
C PHE A 271 -6.32 2.81 3.49
N THR A 272 -5.63 3.88 3.87
CA THR A 272 -6.24 5.08 4.48
C THR A 272 -5.75 6.32 3.75
N ILE A 273 -6.52 7.40 3.85
CA ILE A 273 -6.10 8.70 3.35
C ILE A 273 -5.19 9.33 4.39
N ASP A 274 -3.90 9.43 4.07
CA ASP A 274 -2.91 10.08 4.92
C ASP A 274 -3.08 11.62 4.85
N GLY A 275 -3.26 12.24 6.02
CA GLY A 275 -3.43 13.69 6.14
C GLY A 275 -2.22 14.51 5.65
N ARG A 276 -1.00 13.96 5.72
CA ARG A 276 0.22 14.60 5.20
C ARG A 276 0.22 14.61 3.69
N VAL A 277 -0.20 13.52 3.05
CA VAL A 277 -0.33 13.44 1.59
C VAL A 277 -1.42 14.40 1.11
N LEU A 278 -2.56 14.43 1.81
CA LEU A 278 -3.63 15.37 1.51
C LEU A 278 -3.17 16.83 1.65
N ALA A 279 -2.48 17.17 2.74
CA ALA A 279 -1.92 18.50 2.95
C ALA A 279 -0.91 18.88 1.86
N PHE A 280 -0.02 17.96 1.48
CA PHE A 280 0.92 18.17 0.39
C PHE A 280 0.20 18.44 -0.95
N THR A 281 -0.81 17.64 -1.28
CA THR A 281 -1.63 17.84 -2.50
C THR A 281 -2.35 19.19 -2.46
N LEU A 282 -2.94 19.59 -1.34
CA LEU A 282 -3.58 20.90 -1.20
C LEU A 282 -2.57 22.05 -1.35
N LEU A 283 -1.38 21.94 -0.75
CA LEU A 283 -0.33 22.96 -0.85
C LEU A 283 0.16 23.13 -2.28
N ILE A 284 0.42 22.03 -3.00
CA ILE A 284 0.91 22.13 -4.38
C ILE A 284 -0.18 22.60 -5.34
N THR A 285 -1.44 22.22 -5.13
CA THR A 285 -2.57 22.75 -5.90
C THR A 285 -2.78 24.24 -5.63
N LEU A 286 -2.64 24.68 -4.37
CA LEU A 286 -2.70 26.10 -4.01
C LEU A 286 -1.55 26.87 -4.67
N ALA A 287 -0.32 26.36 -4.58
CA ALA A 287 0.83 26.96 -5.24
C ALA A 287 0.64 27.07 -6.75
N ALA A 288 0.17 26.01 -7.41
CA ALA A 288 -0.16 26.01 -8.83
C ALA A 288 -1.25 27.05 -9.16
N THR A 289 -2.28 27.16 -8.31
CA THR A 289 -3.37 28.13 -8.48
C THR A 289 -2.86 29.57 -8.38
N VAL A 290 -2.05 29.87 -7.36
CA VAL A 290 -1.44 31.19 -7.15
C VAL A 290 -0.53 31.55 -8.31
N VAL A 291 0.37 30.65 -8.73
CA VAL A 291 1.25 30.88 -9.88
C VAL A 291 0.42 31.11 -11.16
N SER A 292 -0.60 30.28 -11.40
CA SER A 292 -1.47 30.37 -12.58
C SER A 292 -2.30 31.66 -12.64
N GLY A 293 -2.73 32.21 -11.49
CA GLY A 293 -3.53 33.42 -11.43
C GLY A 293 -2.69 34.70 -11.36
N PHE A 294 -1.54 34.64 -10.69
CA PHE A 294 -0.67 35.81 -10.47
C PHE A 294 0.14 36.17 -11.71
N VAL A 295 0.79 35.19 -12.36
CA VAL A 295 1.69 35.45 -13.50
C VAL A 295 0.98 36.15 -14.68
N PRO A 296 -0.20 35.68 -15.17
CA PRO A 296 -0.90 36.40 -16.23
C PRO A 296 -1.41 37.76 -15.78
N ALA A 297 -1.96 37.87 -14.57
CA ALA A 297 -2.49 39.14 -14.07
C ALA A 297 -1.39 40.21 -13.96
N PHE A 298 -0.19 39.83 -13.53
CA PHE A 298 0.96 40.72 -13.46
C PHE A 298 1.48 41.12 -14.85
N LEU A 299 1.56 40.17 -15.79
CA LEU A 299 1.98 40.45 -17.18
C LEU A 299 0.97 41.35 -17.91
N SER A 300 -0.34 41.12 -17.74
CA SER A 300 -1.39 41.95 -18.32
C SER A 300 -1.42 43.36 -17.70
N ALA A 301 -1.12 43.51 -16.42
CA ALA A 301 -1.04 44.82 -15.76
C ALA A 301 0.18 45.66 -16.18
N ARG A 302 1.25 45.02 -16.68
CA ARG A 302 2.45 45.68 -17.23
C ARG A 302 2.35 45.98 -18.73
N GLY A 303 1.45 45.33 -19.47
CA GLY A 303 1.21 45.60 -20.88
C GLY A 303 0.72 47.04 -21.06
N ASN A 304 1.46 47.84 -21.82
CA ASN A 304 1.16 49.25 -22.00
C ASN A 304 -0.14 49.38 -22.81
N ALA A 305 -1.21 49.89 -22.18
CA ALA A 305 -2.52 50.04 -22.83
C ALA A 305 -2.44 50.87 -24.13
N ALA A 306 -1.47 51.78 -24.22
CA ALA A 306 -1.19 52.60 -25.41
C ALA A 306 -0.55 51.81 -26.58
N GLU A 307 0.24 50.75 -26.33
CA GLU A 307 0.77 49.89 -27.39
C GLU A 307 -0.30 48.92 -27.90
N MET A 308 -1.12 48.36 -27.00
CA MET A 308 -2.19 47.44 -27.38
C MET A 308 -3.32 48.10 -28.19
N MET A 309 -3.52 49.42 -28.03
CA MET A 309 -4.49 50.18 -28.83
C MET A 309 -3.96 50.60 -30.22
N LYS A 310 -2.63 50.69 -30.42
CA LYS A 310 -2.03 50.91 -31.74
C LYS A 310 -2.02 49.65 -32.61
N GLU A 311 -2.14 48.47 -32.01
CA GLU A 311 -2.08 47.15 -32.65
C GLU A 311 -3.45 46.54 -33.04
N GLY A 312 -4.46 47.37 -33.28
CA GLY A 312 -5.85 46.97 -33.55
C GLY A 312 -6.13 46.04 -34.75
N GLY A 313 -5.12 45.43 -35.40
CA GLY A 313 -5.31 44.60 -36.59
C GLY A 313 -4.52 43.28 -36.66
N ARG A 314 -3.61 42.96 -35.73
CA ARG A 314 -2.82 41.71 -35.83
C ARG A 314 -2.72 41.02 -34.48
N GLY A 315 -3.46 39.93 -34.34
CA GLY A 315 -3.48 39.13 -33.13
C GLY A 315 -2.09 38.61 -32.77
N ASN A 316 -1.60 38.99 -31.60
CA ASN A 316 -0.53 38.24 -30.96
C ASN A 316 -0.60 38.42 -29.44
N SER A 317 -1.08 37.38 -28.75
CA SER A 317 -0.82 37.16 -27.33
C SER A 317 0.68 37.28 -27.07
N SER A 318 1.06 37.92 -25.95
CA SER A 318 2.45 38.33 -25.68
C SER A 318 3.48 37.24 -25.97
N ARG A 319 4.59 37.61 -26.64
CA ARG A 319 5.67 36.70 -27.08
C ARG A 319 6.18 35.80 -25.95
N LEU A 320 6.22 36.33 -24.73
CA LEU A 320 6.65 35.60 -23.53
C LEU A 320 5.65 34.51 -23.11
N VAL A 321 4.34 34.81 -23.14
CA VAL A 321 3.29 33.82 -22.85
C VAL A 321 3.33 32.73 -23.91
N ASN A 322 3.47 33.07 -25.19
CA ASN A 322 3.59 32.09 -26.27
C ASN A 322 4.84 31.18 -26.13
N VAL A 323 5.97 31.71 -25.66
CA VAL A 323 7.18 30.91 -25.38
C VAL A 323 6.96 30.00 -24.18
N ILE A 324 6.39 30.50 -23.08
CA ILE A 324 6.09 29.69 -21.88
C ILE A 324 5.11 28.58 -22.20
N THR A 325 4.02 28.87 -22.93
CA THR A 325 3.04 27.87 -23.33
C THR A 325 3.64 26.85 -24.30
N ARG A 326 4.51 27.25 -25.24
CA ARG A 326 5.22 26.31 -26.12
C ARG A 326 6.18 25.40 -25.36
N VAL A 327 6.98 25.95 -24.44
CA VAL A 327 7.91 25.16 -23.62
C VAL A 327 7.12 24.19 -22.73
N LEU A 328 6.01 24.64 -22.13
CA LEU A 328 5.14 23.78 -21.33
C LEU A 328 4.48 22.67 -22.16
N VAL A 329 4.00 22.97 -23.37
CA VAL A 329 3.41 21.97 -24.27
C VAL A 329 4.46 20.97 -24.76
N VAL A 330 5.67 21.42 -25.10
CA VAL A 330 6.78 20.54 -25.49
C VAL A 330 7.22 19.64 -24.33
N ALA A 331 7.36 20.20 -23.13
CA ALA A 331 7.65 19.41 -21.93
C ALA A 331 6.54 18.40 -21.63
N GLN A 332 5.28 18.77 -21.83
CA GLN A 332 4.13 17.89 -21.63
C GLN A 332 4.07 16.76 -22.68
N ILE A 333 4.33 17.06 -23.95
CA ILE A 333 4.39 16.07 -25.03
C ILE A 333 5.57 15.13 -24.80
N ALA A 334 6.75 15.64 -24.44
CA ALA A 334 7.92 14.83 -24.12
C ALA A 334 7.67 13.90 -22.92
N CYS A 335 7.03 14.41 -21.85
CA CYS A 335 6.69 13.62 -20.68
C CYS A 335 5.62 12.54 -20.98
N ARG A 336 4.62 12.86 -21.82
CA ARG A 336 3.66 11.86 -22.32
C ARG A 336 4.29 10.82 -23.24
N ALA A 337 5.19 11.24 -24.13
CA ALA A 337 5.87 10.38 -25.09
C ALA A 337 6.81 9.40 -24.37
N ASN A 338 7.55 9.86 -23.36
CA ASN A 338 8.40 8.98 -22.54
C ASN A 338 7.57 7.96 -21.71
N GLY A 339 6.33 8.31 -21.36
CA GLY A 339 5.37 7.36 -20.76
C GLY A 339 4.81 6.32 -21.74
N SER A 340 4.87 6.58 -23.05
CA SER A 340 4.48 5.63 -24.11
C SER A 340 5.63 4.78 -24.65
N ASP A 341 6.89 5.25 -24.54
CA ASP A 341 8.06 4.53 -25.06
C ASP A 341 8.56 3.43 -24.12
N GLY A 342 8.21 3.51 -22.82
CA GLY A 342 8.37 2.38 -21.88
C GLY A 342 7.50 1.15 -22.21
N ARG A 343 6.61 1.24 -23.22
CA ARG A 343 5.81 0.13 -23.77
C ARG A 343 6.39 -0.44 -25.08
N ARG A 344 7.55 0.02 -25.53
CA ARG A 344 8.24 -0.49 -26.74
C ARG A 344 9.68 -0.88 -26.42
N LEU A 345 9.84 -1.91 -25.59
CA LEU A 345 10.99 -2.82 -25.71
C LEU A 345 10.46 -4.19 -26.15
N PRO A 346 11.18 -4.90 -27.04
CA PRO A 346 10.57 -5.79 -28.01
C PRO A 346 10.15 -7.13 -27.42
N GLU A 347 9.01 -7.61 -27.92
CA GLU A 347 8.60 -9.01 -27.89
C GLU A 347 9.70 -9.90 -28.47
N ARG A 348 10.58 -10.45 -27.61
CA ARG A 348 11.28 -11.70 -27.88
C ARG A 348 11.42 -12.52 -26.60
N GLY A 349 10.52 -13.49 -26.47
CA GLY A 349 10.80 -14.77 -25.83
C GLY A 349 10.51 -14.88 -24.34
N PHE A 350 9.24 -15.01 -23.96
CA PHE A 350 8.89 -16.02 -22.96
C PHE A 350 7.48 -16.54 -23.24
N ALA A 351 7.44 -17.58 -24.08
CA ALA A 351 6.24 -18.36 -24.30
C ALA A 351 5.79 -18.98 -22.99
N ALA A 352 4.47 -18.95 -22.80
CA ALA A 352 3.70 -19.70 -21.85
C ALA A 352 4.27 -21.09 -21.53
N ARG A 353 4.45 -21.36 -20.24
CA ARG A 353 4.16 -22.68 -19.68
C ARG A 353 3.45 -22.49 -18.36
N VAL A 354 2.12 -22.50 -18.48
CA VAL A 354 1.19 -22.87 -17.42
C VAL A 354 1.38 -24.37 -17.21
N PHE A 355 1.87 -24.76 -16.04
CA PHE A 355 1.36 -25.83 -15.16
C PHE A 355 2.02 -25.67 -13.79
#